data_AF-A0A836FFV0-F1
#
_entry.id   AF-A0A836FFV0-F1
#
_cell.length_a   1.000
_cell.length_b   1.000
_cell.length_c   1.000
_cell.angle_alpha   90.00
_cell.angle_beta   90.00
_cell.angle_gamma   90.00
#
_symmetry.space_group_name_H-M   'P 1'
#
loop_
_entity.id
_entity.type
_entity.pdbx_description
1 polymer ?
#
loop_
_entity_poly.entity_id
_entity_poly.type
_entity_poly.pdbx_seq_one_letter_code
_entity_poly.pdbx_strand_id
1 'polypeptide(L)'
;MSIFVPNKVYLRGILLHYFIQLKSAAEAHRILVQTYGDNALSDTTCRDWFRRFKNNDFELEDKERSGAPKKFQDKELEQLLDEDPSQTLSELGKILQVDESTVLKRLKWLGMIQKQGHWVPYELKPRDVERRFGTCELLLQRQKRKGFLVAKPVKTYLETLKWEVLPHPLYSPDIAPSDFHLFRSMVHGLADRLKNGSILG
;
A
#
# COMPACT_ATOMS: atom_id res chain seq x y z
N MET A 1 -1.14 35.97 24.87
CA MET A 1 -2.02 35.97 23.69
C MET A 1 -1.41 35.06 22.66
N SER A 2 -2.10 34.00 22.26
CA SER A 2 -1.66 33.10 21.20
C SER A 2 -1.59 33.88 19.88
N ILE A 3 -0.40 34.04 19.32
CA ILE A 3 -0.21 34.68 18.01
C ILE A 3 -0.68 33.67 16.97
N PHE A 4 -1.81 33.96 16.31
CA PHE A 4 -2.32 33.12 15.23
C PHE A 4 -1.32 33.16 14.06
N VAL A 5 -0.78 32.00 13.69
CA VAL A 5 0.11 31.86 12.54
C VAL A 5 -0.70 31.31 11.37
N PRO A 6 -0.93 32.11 10.30
CA PRO A 6 -1.73 31.68 9.17
C PRO A 6 -1.01 30.59 8.37
N ASN A 7 -1.72 29.51 8.02
CA ASN A 7 -1.19 28.50 7.10
C ASN A 7 -1.37 28.93 5.63
N LYS A 8 -0.67 28.26 4.71
CA LYS A 8 -0.69 28.63 3.28
C LYS A 8 -2.09 28.52 2.65
N VAL A 9 -2.85 27.49 3.00
CA VAL A 9 -4.21 27.27 2.47
C VAL A 9 -5.17 28.38 2.91
N TYR A 10 -5.07 28.80 4.18
CA TYR A 10 -5.82 29.91 4.75
C TYR A 10 -5.52 31.22 4.01
N LEU A 11 -4.24 31.54 3.79
CA LEU A 11 -3.85 32.74 3.03
C LEU A 11 -4.36 32.70 1.57
N ARG A 12 -4.37 31.53 0.94
CA ARG A 12 -4.96 31.34 -0.40
C ARG A 12 -6.48 31.54 -0.40
N GLY A 13 -7.17 31.10 0.66
CA GLY A 13 -8.59 31.37 0.86
C GLY A 13 -8.90 32.86 0.98
N ILE A 14 -8.06 33.62 1.69
CA ILE A 14 -8.17 35.08 1.75
C ILE A 14 -7.95 35.71 0.38
N LEU A 15 -6.96 35.24 -0.41
CA LEU A 15 -6.76 35.71 -1.78
C LEU A 15 -7.98 35.46 -2.65
N LEU A 16 -8.64 34.29 -2.52
CA LEU A 16 -9.87 33.99 -3.24
C LEU A 16 -11.00 34.95 -2.85
N HIS A 17 -11.14 35.27 -1.56
CA HIS A 17 -12.11 36.25 -1.09
C HIS A 17 -11.86 37.64 -1.70
N TYR A 18 -10.61 38.11 -1.75
CA TYR A 18 -10.28 39.39 -2.38
C TYR A 18 -10.48 39.38 -3.90
N PHE A 19 -10.28 38.22 -4.55
CA PHE A 19 -10.59 38.05 -5.97
C PHE A 19 -12.09 38.19 -6.24
N ILE A 20 -12.95 37.59 -5.40
CA ILE A 20 -14.42 37.72 -5.50
C ILE A 20 -14.87 39.17 -5.26
N GLN A 21 -14.16 39.90 -4.41
CA GLN A 21 -14.37 41.35 -4.20
C GLN A 21 -13.84 42.22 -5.35
N LEU A 22 -13.36 41.64 -6.45
CA LEU A 22 -12.82 42.34 -7.62
C LEU A 22 -11.60 43.23 -7.31
N LYS A 23 -10.87 42.95 -6.23
CA LYS A 23 -9.60 43.63 -5.94
C LYS A 23 -8.52 43.15 -6.90
N SER A 24 -7.48 43.96 -7.08
CA SER A 24 -6.28 43.53 -7.79
C SER A 24 -5.37 42.67 -6.91
N ALA A 25 -4.52 41.84 -7.52
CA ALA A 25 -3.54 41.05 -6.80
C ALA A 25 -2.59 41.91 -5.95
N ALA A 26 -2.26 43.12 -6.42
CA ALA A 26 -1.39 44.05 -5.71
C ALA A 26 -2.07 44.64 -4.46
N GLU A 27 -3.36 44.97 -4.54
CA GLU A 27 -4.14 45.42 -3.37
C GLU A 27 -4.30 44.30 -2.35
N ALA A 28 -4.61 43.09 -2.81
CA ALA A 28 -4.71 41.91 -1.96
C ALA A 28 -3.38 41.64 -1.23
N HIS A 29 -2.25 41.73 -1.93
CA HIS A 29 -0.92 41.57 -1.33
C HIS A 29 -0.62 42.66 -0.30
N ARG A 30 -0.91 43.94 -0.60
CA ARG A 30 -0.73 45.05 0.37
C ARG A 30 -1.53 44.83 1.65
N ILE A 31 -2.79 44.42 1.52
CA ILE A 31 -3.66 44.14 2.69
C ILE A 31 -3.10 42.96 3.50
N LEU A 32 -2.66 41.89 2.82
CA LEU A 32 -2.07 40.71 3.48
C LEU A 32 -0.78 41.05 4.23
N VAL A 33 0.11 41.84 3.65
CA VAL A 33 1.35 42.28 4.33
C VAL A 33 1.01 43.16 5.53
N GLN A 34 0.02 44.05 5.41
CA GLN A 34 -0.42 44.90 6.52
C GLN A 34 -1.02 44.09 7.68
N THR A 35 -1.69 42.96 7.41
CA THR A 35 -2.34 42.13 8.44
C THR A 35 -1.42 41.06 9.03
N TYR A 36 -0.59 40.41 8.20
CA TYR A 36 0.17 39.23 8.60
C TYR A 36 1.69 39.45 8.61
N GLY A 37 2.19 40.61 8.14
CA GLY A 37 3.61 40.96 8.13
C GLY A 37 4.45 39.90 7.42
N ASP A 38 5.45 39.37 8.11
CA ASP A 38 6.38 38.35 7.59
C ASP A 38 5.71 37.02 7.27
N ASN A 39 4.50 36.76 7.81
CA ASN A 39 3.74 35.54 7.51
C ASN A 39 2.88 35.66 6.23
N ALA A 40 2.91 36.81 5.54
CA ALA A 40 2.16 37.02 4.31
C ALA A 40 2.75 36.25 3.12
N LEU A 41 1.89 35.97 2.12
CA LEU A 41 2.35 35.45 0.84
C LEU A 41 3.13 36.51 0.06
N SER A 42 4.15 36.08 -0.67
CA SER A 42 4.90 36.96 -1.59
C SER A 42 4.02 37.50 -2.72
N ASP A 43 4.35 38.68 -3.25
CA ASP A 43 3.63 39.32 -4.36
C ASP A 43 3.51 38.39 -5.58
N THR A 44 4.57 37.65 -5.90
CA THR A 44 4.58 36.68 -7.01
C THR A 44 3.57 35.56 -6.78
N THR A 45 3.50 35.03 -5.56
CA THR A 45 2.53 34.00 -5.20
C THR A 45 1.10 34.55 -5.29
N CYS A 46 0.86 35.77 -4.80
CA CYS A 46 -0.45 36.43 -4.94
C CYS A 46 -0.88 36.56 -6.41
N ARG A 47 0.01 37.03 -7.29
CA ARG A 47 -0.27 37.16 -8.73
C ARG A 47 -0.52 35.81 -9.41
N ASP A 48 0.25 34.78 -9.08
CA ASP A 48 0.07 33.44 -9.64
C ASP A 48 -1.28 32.83 -9.22
N TRP A 49 -1.70 33.00 -7.96
CA TRP A 49 -3.02 32.58 -7.50
C TRP A 49 -4.15 33.34 -8.20
N PHE A 50 -4.01 34.65 -8.37
CA PHE A 50 -4.97 35.43 -9.16
C PHE A 50 -5.04 34.98 -10.62
N ARG A 51 -3.93 34.53 -11.21
CA ARG A 51 -3.93 33.92 -12.56
C ARG A 51 -4.71 32.61 -12.58
N ARG A 52 -4.56 31.77 -11.55
CA ARG A 52 -5.33 30.51 -11.40
C ARG A 52 -6.83 30.76 -11.25
N PHE A 53 -7.22 31.71 -10.41
CA PHE A 53 -8.63 32.07 -10.21
C PHE A 53 -9.28 32.60 -11.50
N LYS A 54 -8.54 33.36 -12.32
CA LYS A 54 -9.00 33.78 -13.65
C LYS A 54 -9.22 32.61 -14.62
N ASN A 55 -8.49 31.51 -14.43
CA ASN A 55 -8.66 30.28 -15.20
C ASN A 55 -9.70 29.33 -14.58
N ASN A 56 -10.54 29.81 -13.65
CA ASN A 56 -11.54 29.03 -12.91
C ASN A 56 -10.95 27.87 -12.07
N ASP A 57 -9.67 27.94 -11.68
CA ASP A 57 -9.05 26.99 -10.75
C ASP A 57 -9.10 27.56 -9.32
N PHE A 58 -10.07 27.08 -8.53
CA PHE A 58 -10.33 27.51 -7.15
C PHE A 58 -9.80 26.53 -6.09
N GLU A 59 -9.06 25.51 -6.49
CA GLU A 59 -8.49 24.53 -5.57
C GLU A 59 -7.35 25.16 -4.77
N LEU A 60 -7.52 25.30 -3.45
CA LEU A 60 -6.57 26.01 -2.58
C LEU A 60 -5.42 25.12 -2.10
N GLU A 61 -5.56 23.80 -2.25
CA GLU A 61 -4.53 22.83 -1.88
C GLU A 61 -3.48 22.68 -2.98
N ASP A 62 -2.29 22.24 -2.59
CA ASP A 62 -1.28 21.87 -3.57
C ASP A 62 -1.73 20.56 -4.23
N LYS A 63 -1.89 20.56 -5.55
CA LYS A 63 -2.07 19.33 -6.33
C LYS A 63 -0.93 18.37 -6.03
N GLU A 64 -1.23 17.07 -6.04
CA GLU A 64 -0.20 16.05 -5.90
C GLU A 64 0.92 16.34 -6.89
N ARG A 65 2.12 16.54 -6.35
CA ARG A 65 3.29 16.76 -7.18
C ARG A 65 3.56 15.47 -7.93
N SER A 66 3.73 15.58 -9.24
CA SER A 66 4.34 14.51 -10.02
C SER A 66 5.72 14.24 -9.41
N GLY A 67 5.84 13.16 -8.64
CA GLY A 67 7.11 12.75 -8.07
C GLY A 67 8.11 12.43 -9.17
N ALA A 68 9.34 12.10 -8.77
CA ALA A 68 10.32 11.58 -9.72
C ALA A 68 9.71 10.37 -10.46
N PRO A 69 9.88 10.27 -11.80
CA PRO A 69 9.34 9.15 -12.56
C PRO A 69 9.89 7.84 -11.98
N LYS A 70 9.00 6.84 -11.82
CA LYS A 70 9.44 5.50 -11.41
C LYS A 70 10.36 4.93 -12.49
N LYS A 71 11.52 4.42 -12.09
CA LYS A 71 12.52 3.86 -13.02
C LYS A 71 12.06 2.56 -13.70
N PHE A 72 11.16 1.81 -13.06
CA PHE A 72 10.55 0.58 -13.57
C PHE A 72 9.13 0.43 -12.99
N GLN A 73 8.30 -0.42 -13.59
CA GLN A 73 6.93 -0.68 -13.12
C GLN A 73 6.88 -1.82 -12.10
N ASP A 74 5.95 -1.75 -11.15
CA ASP A 74 5.80 -2.80 -10.12
C ASP A 74 5.51 -4.18 -10.72
N LYS A 75 4.76 -4.20 -11.83
CA LYS A 75 4.44 -5.43 -12.57
C LYS A 75 5.67 -6.12 -13.15
N GLU A 76 6.66 -5.36 -13.59
CA GLU A 76 7.90 -5.92 -14.14
C GLU A 76 8.69 -6.63 -13.05
N LEU A 77 8.75 -6.04 -11.84
CA LEU A 77 9.38 -6.68 -10.68
C LEU A 77 8.58 -7.89 -10.18
N GLU A 78 7.25 -7.83 -10.17
CA GLU A 78 6.40 -8.97 -9.80
C GLU A 78 6.58 -10.16 -10.76
N GLN A 79 6.64 -9.91 -12.08
CA GLN A 79 6.86 -10.96 -13.07
C GLN A 79 8.20 -11.68 -12.89
N LEU A 80 9.29 -10.95 -12.64
CA LEU A 80 10.61 -11.55 -12.42
C LEU A 80 10.63 -12.47 -11.18
N LEU A 81 9.89 -12.09 -10.14
CA LEU A 81 9.77 -12.91 -8.91
C LEU A 81 8.85 -14.11 -9.07
N ASP A 82 7.84 -14.01 -9.93
CA ASP A 82 6.97 -15.14 -10.28
C ASP A 82 7.72 -16.20 -11.11
N GLU A 83 8.68 -15.77 -11.95
CA GLU A 83 9.56 -16.66 -12.72
C GLU A 83 10.58 -17.38 -11.85
N ASP A 84 11.30 -16.64 -10.99
CA ASP A 84 12.23 -17.22 -10.03
C ASP A 84 12.23 -16.43 -8.71
N PRO A 85 11.60 -16.98 -7.65
CA PRO A 85 11.50 -16.30 -6.36
C PRO A 85 12.82 -16.30 -5.57
N SER A 86 13.87 -16.98 -6.05
CA SER A 86 15.17 -17.09 -5.38
C SER A 86 16.21 -16.08 -5.86
N GLN A 87 15.86 -15.23 -6.83
CA GLN A 87 16.75 -14.22 -7.39
C GLN A 87 17.30 -13.26 -6.33
N THR A 88 18.56 -12.88 -6.52
CA THR A 88 19.23 -11.91 -5.66
C THR A 88 18.88 -10.47 -6.06
N LEU A 89 19.03 -9.54 -5.11
CA LEU A 89 18.85 -8.10 -5.38
C LEU A 89 19.79 -7.59 -6.49
N SER A 90 20.98 -8.20 -6.61
CA SER A 90 21.97 -7.86 -7.64
C SER A 90 21.51 -8.27 -9.03
N GLU A 91 20.96 -9.48 -9.17
CA GLU A 91 20.43 -9.97 -10.44
C GLU A 91 19.22 -9.14 -10.87
N LEU A 92 18.28 -8.88 -9.95
CA LEU A 92 17.14 -8.00 -10.20
C LEU A 92 17.58 -6.59 -10.61
N GLY A 93 18.59 -6.04 -9.93
CA GLY A 93 19.16 -4.74 -10.26
C GLY A 93 19.77 -4.70 -11.66
N LYS A 94 20.49 -5.75 -12.07
CA LYS A 94 21.06 -5.87 -13.43
C LYS A 94 19.98 -5.95 -14.49
N ILE A 95 18.93 -6.76 -14.28
CA ILE A 95 17.83 -6.92 -15.24
C ILE A 95 17.04 -5.62 -15.39
N LEU A 96 16.70 -4.99 -14.26
CA LEU A 96 15.91 -3.75 -14.24
C LEU A 96 16.76 -2.49 -14.46
N GLN A 97 18.07 -2.62 -14.66
CA GLN A 97 19.04 -1.52 -14.82
C GLN A 97 18.95 -0.47 -13.70
N VAL A 98 18.74 -0.92 -12.46
CA VAL A 98 18.65 -0.08 -11.27
C VAL A 98 19.60 -0.57 -10.19
N ASP A 99 19.89 0.30 -9.24
CA ASP A 99 20.69 -0.11 -8.08
C ASP A 99 19.90 -1.05 -7.16
N GLU A 100 20.64 -1.92 -6.48
CA GLU A 100 20.09 -2.92 -5.55
C GLU A 100 19.26 -2.29 -4.42
N SER A 101 19.62 -1.08 -3.98
CA SER A 101 18.90 -0.37 -2.91
C SER A 101 17.52 0.10 -3.37
N THR A 102 17.36 0.45 -4.65
CA THR A 102 16.07 0.79 -5.25
C THR A 102 15.18 -0.43 -5.33
N VAL A 103 15.71 -1.59 -5.74
CA VAL A 103 14.98 -2.86 -5.73
C VAL A 103 14.53 -3.21 -4.31
N LEU A 104 15.45 -3.18 -3.33
CA LEU A 104 15.16 -3.50 -1.93
C LEU A 104 14.07 -2.59 -1.34
N LYS A 105 14.17 -1.27 -1.56
CA LYS A 105 13.14 -0.31 -1.11
C LYS A 105 11.79 -0.64 -1.72
N ARG A 106 11.76 -1.02 -3.00
CA ARG A 106 10.52 -1.33 -3.71
C ARG A 106 9.88 -2.62 -3.19
N LEU A 107 10.67 -3.67 -2.97
CA LEU A 107 10.20 -4.92 -2.38
C LEU A 107 9.58 -4.70 -1.00
N LYS A 108 10.22 -3.89 -0.15
CA LYS A 108 9.66 -3.51 1.17
C LYS A 108 8.34 -2.75 1.04
N TRP A 109 8.25 -1.82 0.08
CA TRP A 109 7.02 -1.07 -0.19
C TRP A 109 5.87 -1.98 -0.66
N LEU A 110 6.19 -3.04 -1.41
CA LEU A 110 5.24 -4.08 -1.82
C LEU A 110 4.87 -5.05 -0.69
N GLY A 111 5.46 -4.91 0.50
CA GLY A 111 5.23 -5.78 1.65
C GLY A 111 5.94 -7.13 1.57
N MET A 112 6.96 -7.25 0.72
CA MET A 112 7.73 -8.48 0.57
C MET A 112 8.82 -8.58 1.64
N ILE A 113 9.06 -9.81 2.11
CA ILE A 113 10.05 -10.14 3.14
C ILE A 113 10.95 -11.26 2.64
N GLN A 114 12.25 -11.15 2.89
CA GLN A 114 13.21 -12.21 2.60
C GLN A 114 13.14 -13.28 3.68
N LYS A 115 13.04 -14.54 3.27
CA LYS A 115 13.10 -15.71 4.15
C LYS A 115 14.12 -16.70 3.59
N GLN A 116 14.79 -17.43 4.47
CA GLN A 116 15.69 -18.51 4.05
C GLN A 116 14.87 -19.72 3.61
N GLY A 117 15.36 -20.42 2.57
CA GLY A 117 14.78 -21.69 2.17
C GLY A 117 14.95 -22.75 3.27
N HIS A 118 13.96 -23.61 3.44
CA HIS A 118 14.02 -24.71 4.41
C HIS A 118 14.54 -25.97 3.75
N TRP A 119 15.41 -26.70 4.45
CA TRP A 119 16.01 -27.92 3.93
C TRP A 119 15.02 -29.09 4.05
N VAL A 120 14.67 -29.70 2.92
CA VAL A 120 13.81 -30.90 2.90
C VAL A 120 14.72 -32.12 2.70
N PRO A 121 14.69 -33.12 3.60
CA PRO A 121 15.61 -34.25 3.55
C PRO A 121 15.51 -35.15 2.31
N TYR A 122 14.44 -35.03 1.53
CA TYR A 122 14.22 -35.82 0.33
C TYR A 122 13.41 -35.05 -0.71
N GLU A 123 13.65 -35.37 -1.98
CA GLU A 123 12.86 -34.85 -3.08
C GLU A 123 11.48 -35.51 -3.12
N LEU A 124 10.44 -34.70 -3.11
CA LEU A 124 9.07 -35.17 -3.21
C LEU A 124 8.73 -35.53 -4.65
N LYS A 125 8.00 -36.64 -4.83
CA LYS A 125 7.46 -36.99 -6.15
C LYS A 125 6.35 -36.00 -6.51
N PRO A 126 6.13 -35.69 -7.80
CA PRO A 126 5.09 -34.76 -8.24
C PRO A 126 3.69 -35.07 -7.68
N ARG A 127 3.34 -36.36 -7.56
CA ARG A 127 2.08 -36.82 -6.96
C ARG A 127 1.94 -36.40 -5.49
N ASP A 128 3.02 -36.44 -4.73
CA ASP A 128 3.03 -36.09 -3.31
C ASP A 128 2.96 -34.57 -3.14
N VAL A 129 3.57 -33.81 -4.04
CA VAL A 129 3.43 -32.34 -4.10
C VAL A 129 1.98 -31.95 -4.34
N GLU A 130 1.33 -32.53 -5.34
CA GLU A 130 -0.08 -32.26 -5.67
C GLU A 130 -1.01 -32.61 -4.50
N ARG A 131 -0.80 -33.77 -3.87
CA ARG A 131 -1.59 -34.20 -2.70
C ARG A 131 -1.42 -33.25 -1.52
N ARG A 132 -0.19 -32.79 -1.27
CA ARG A 132 0.12 -31.81 -0.23
C ARG A 132 -0.54 -30.46 -0.52
N PHE A 133 -0.45 -29.99 -1.76
CA PHE A 133 -1.09 -28.74 -2.20
C PHE A 133 -2.61 -28.80 -1.99
N GLY A 134 -3.29 -29.82 -2.50
CA GLY A 134 -4.73 -29.99 -2.34
C GLY A 134 -5.18 -30.11 -0.87
N THR A 135 -4.37 -30.74 -0.02
CA THR A 135 -4.64 -30.80 1.42
C THR A 135 -4.54 -29.41 2.07
N CYS A 136 -3.50 -28.65 1.74
CA CYS A 136 -3.30 -27.28 2.25
C CYS A 136 -4.42 -26.35 1.80
N GLU A 137 -4.82 -26.41 0.53
CA GLU A 137 -5.93 -25.64 -0.01
C GLU A 137 -7.23 -25.95 0.75
N LEU A 138 -7.54 -27.24 0.95
CA LEU A 138 -8.71 -27.68 1.70
C LEU A 138 -8.70 -27.21 3.16
N LEU A 139 -7.54 -27.26 3.83
CA LEU A 139 -7.39 -26.74 5.20
C LEU A 139 -7.55 -25.22 5.26
N LEU A 140 -7.01 -24.48 4.30
CA LEU A 140 -7.16 -23.03 4.21
C LEU A 140 -8.62 -22.63 3.98
N GLN A 141 -9.33 -23.35 3.11
CA GLN A 141 -10.77 -23.16 2.90
C GLN A 141 -11.57 -23.48 4.17
N ARG A 142 -11.19 -24.53 4.91
CA ARG A 142 -11.82 -24.87 6.20
C ARG A 142 -11.57 -23.82 7.28
N GLN A 143 -10.38 -23.22 7.33
CA GLN A 143 -10.08 -22.14 8.27
C GLN A 143 -10.89 -20.86 7.97
N LYS A 144 -11.04 -20.50 6.69
CA LYS A 144 -11.85 -19.35 6.27
C LYS A 144 -13.33 -19.51 6.64
N ARG A 145 -13.82 -20.75 6.73
CA ARG A 145 -15.15 -21.05 7.30
C ARG A 145 -15.11 -20.85 8.81
N LYS A 146 -15.73 -19.79 9.32
CA LYS A 146 -15.81 -19.46 10.75
C LYS A 146 -16.21 -20.68 11.58
N GLY A 147 -15.33 -21.16 12.47
CA GLY A 147 -15.67 -22.14 13.51
C GLY A 147 -14.78 -23.37 13.66
N PHE A 148 -13.69 -23.53 12.89
CA PHE A 148 -12.91 -24.77 12.93
C PHE A 148 -11.85 -24.85 14.05
N LEU A 149 -11.21 -23.73 14.44
CA LEU A 149 -10.10 -23.78 15.41
C LEU A 149 -10.50 -23.50 16.87
N VAL A 150 -11.77 -23.14 17.12
CA VAL A 150 -12.30 -23.05 18.49
C VAL A 150 -13.72 -23.60 18.44
N ALA A 151 -13.93 -24.77 19.06
CA ALA A 151 -15.28 -25.28 19.26
C ALA A 151 -16.10 -24.17 19.95
N LYS A 152 -17.29 -23.85 19.42
CA LYS A 152 -18.15 -22.76 19.94
C LYS A 152 -18.20 -22.66 21.48
N PRO A 153 -18.26 -23.77 22.26
CA PRO A 153 -18.25 -23.73 23.72
C PRO A 153 -16.96 -23.16 24.33
N VAL A 154 -15.80 -23.47 23.74
CA VAL A 154 -14.49 -23.01 24.22
C VAL A 154 -14.35 -21.51 23.98
N LYS A 155 -14.87 -21.01 22.86
CA LYS A 155 -14.84 -19.58 22.54
C LYS A 155 -15.71 -18.77 23.50
N THR A 156 -16.93 -19.23 23.75
CA THR A 156 -17.84 -18.60 24.73
C THR A 156 -17.27 -18.59 26.14
N TYR A 157 -16.59 -19.67 26.55
CA TYR A 157 -15.95 -19.75 27.87
C TYR A 157 -14.76 -18.78 28.00
N LEU A 158 -13.90 -18.67 26.98
CA LEU A 158 -12.79 -17.72 26.96
C LEU A 158 -13.26 -16.25 26.94
N GLU A 159 -14.36 -15.97 26.23
CA GLU A 159 -15.02 -14.66 26.22
C GLU A 159 -15.59 -14.30 27.61
N THR A 160 -16.19 -15.25 28.33
CA THR A 160 -16.65 -15.02 29.72
C THR A 160 -15.50 -14.71 30.68
N LEU A 161 -14.32 -15.28 30.44
CA LEU A 161 -13.11 -15.01 31.22
C LEU A 161 -12.43 -13.68 30.83
N LYS A 162 -12.92 -12.99 29.79
CA LYS A 162 -12.30 -11.79 29.17
C LYS A 162 -10.86 -11.99 28.69
N TRP A 163 -10.52 -13.21 28.29
CA TRP A 163 -9.20 -13.49 27.74
C TRP A 163 -9.17 -13.15 26.26
N GLU A 164 -8.15 -12.41 25.84
CA GLU A 164 -7.95 -12.07 24.43
C GLU A 164 -7.50 -13.32 23.68
N VAL A 165 -8.37 -13.84 22.80
CA VAL A 165 -8.06 -15.00 21.97
C VAL A 165 -7.15 -14.55 20.84
N LEU A 166 -5.84 -14.72 21.03
CA LEU A 166 -4.85 -14.50 19.98
C LEU A 166 -5.17 -15.42 18.78
N PRO A 167 -5.11 -14.91 17.53
CA PRO A 167 -5.28 -15.74 16.36
C PRO A 167 -4.21 -16.84 16.39
N HIS A 168 -4.63 -18.10 16.58
CA HIS A 168 -3.69 -19.21 16.54
C HIS A 168 -3.00 -19.21 15.17
N PRO A 169 -1.66 -19.24 15.11
CA PRO A 169 -0.96 -19.47 13.86
C PRO A 169 -1.36 -20.86 13.33
N LEU A 170 -1.54 -21.01 12.02
CA LEU A 170 -1.88 -22.30 11.39
C LEU A 170 -0.74 -23.32 11.57
N TYR A 171 -0.53 -23.92 12.74
CA TYR A 171 0.46 -24.99 12.84
C TYR A 171 -0.04 -26.12 13.73
N SER A 172 -0.12 -27.30 13.10
CA SER A 172 0.01 -28.59 13.78
C SER A 172 1.51 -28.93 13.75
N PRO A 173 2.10 -29.49 14.83
CA PRO A 173 3.56 -29.66 14.94
C PRO A 173 4.19 -30.55 13.86
N ASP A 174 3.41 -31.42 13.23
CA ASP A 174 3.87 -32.33 12.15
C ASP A 174 3.50 -31.83 10.74
N ILE A 175 2.94 -30.63 10.64
CA ILE A 175 2.45 -30.03 9.40
C ILE A 175 3.05 -28.63 9.31
N ALA A 176 4.29 -28.54 8.86
CA ALA A 176 4.79 -27.31 8.27
C ALA A 176 4.12 -27.17 6.89
N PRO A 177 3.18 -26.21 6.68
CA PRO A 177 2.90 -25.69 5.34
C PRO A 177 4.22 -25.45 4.62
N SER A 178 4.28 -25.89 3.36
CA SER A 178 5.41 -25.59 2.48
C SER A 178 5.85 -24.13 2.63
N ASP A 179 7.15 -23.89 2.85
CA ASP A 179 7.73 -22.56 3.06
C ASP A 179 7.69 -21.61 1.85
N PHE A 180 6.98 -21.98 0.78
CA PHE A 180 6.59 -21.01 -0.23
C PHE A 180 5.31 -20.33 0.20
N HIS A 181 5.38 -19.03 0.47
CA HIS A 181 4.20 -18.17 0.39
C HIS A 181 3.75 -18.07 -1.07
N LEU A 182 3.11 -19.15 -1.50
CA LEU A 182 2.01 -19.22 -2.43
C LEU A 182 0.83 -18.34 -1.96
N PHE A 183 0.87 -17.60 -0.85
CA PHE A 183 -0.32 -16.89 -0.38
C PHE A 183 -0.72 -15.67 -1.23
N ARG A 184 0.19 -15.04 -1.99
CA ARG A 184 -0.21 -13.99 -2.95
C ARG A 184 -0.49 -14.54 -4.34
N SER A 185 0.34 -15.45 -4.87
CA SER A 185 0.11 -16.11 -6.16
C SER A 185 -1.07 -17.09 -6.14
N MET A 186 -1.34 -17.79 -5.02
CA MET A 186 -2.57 -18.58 -4.81
C MET A 186 -3.78 -17.66 -4.62
N VAL A 187 -3.65 -16.51 -3.95
CA VAL A 187 -4.76 -15.55 -3.87
C VAL A 187 -5.08 -14.93 -5.23
N HIS A 188 -4.07 -14.57 -6.04
CA HIS A 188 -4.26 -14.09 -7.42
C HIS A 188 -4.74 -15.21 -8.35
N GLY A 189 -4.15 -16.40 -8.30
CA GLY A 189 -4.57 -17.57 -9.08
C GLY A 189 -5.96 -18.09 -8.72
N LEU A 190 -6.35 -18.04 -7.44
CA LEU A 190 -7.73 -18.33 -7.01
C LEU A 190 -8.69 -17.19 -7.37
N ALA A 191 -8.26 -15.92 -7.31
CA ALA A 191 -9.08 -14.79 -7.74
C ALA A 191 -9.32 -14.80 -9.26
N ASP A 192 -8.33 -15.19 -10.06
CA ASP A 192 -8.44 -15.31 -11.51
C ASP A 192 -9.25 -16.55 -11.92
N ARG A 193 -9.12 -17.68 -11.21
CA ARG A 193 -9.98 -18.86 -11.43
C ARG A 193 -11.42 -18.64 -11.01
N LEU A 194 -11.68 -17.86 -9.97
CA LEU A 194 -13.04 -17.46 -9.57
C LEU A 194 -13.66 -16.43 -10.53
N LYS A 195 -12.85 -15.67 -11.28
CA LYS A 195 -13.30 -14.69 -12.28
C LYS A 195 -13.49 -15.27 -13.69
N ASN A 196 -12.69 -16.26 -14.09
CA ASN A 196 -12.60 -16.73 -15.48
C ASN A 196 -13.30 -18.08 -15.76
N GLY A 197 -14.12 -18.57 -14.83
CA GLY A 197 -15.20 -19.51 -15.12
C GLY A 197 -14.88 -21.01 -15.02
N SER A 198 -15.91 -21.77 -14.63
CA SER A 198 -16.38 -23.01 -15.27
C SER A 198 -17.21 -23.82 -14.27
N ILE A 199 -18.52 -23.62 -14.26
CA ILE A 199 -19.46 -24.68 -13.85
C ILE A 199 -20.00 -25.27 -15.15
N LEU A 200 -19.27 -26.25 -15.68
CA LEU A 200 -19.86 -27.41 -16.33
C LEU A 200 -19.42 -28.61 -15.50
N GLY A 201 -20.41 -29.35 -14.99
CA GLY A 201 -20.27 -30.47 -14.06
C GLY A 201 -21.30 -30.37 -12.95
#